data_AF-A0A166RWT2-F1
#
_entry.id   AF-A0A166RWT2-F1
#
_cell.length_a   1.000
_cell.length_b   1.000
_cell.length_c   1.000
_cell.angle_alpha   90.00
_cell.angle_beta   90.00
_cell.angle_gamma   90.00
#
_symmetry.space_group_name_H-M   'P 1'
#
loop_
_entity.id
_entity.type
_entity.pdbx_description
1 polymer ?
#
loop_
_entity_poly.entity_id
_entity_poly.type
_entity_poly.pdbx_seq_one_letter_code
_entity_poly.pdbx_strand_id
1 'polypeptide(L)' 'STLHLAAKWGFNSIQLLAIDSLTTTAILVDKIVLGRRYGISDWLPGAYKAVCTRADSLAVEEGLKLGV' A
#
# COMPACT_ATOMS: atom_id res chain seq x y z
N SER A 1 -1.24 2.71 -12.58
CA SER A 1 -1.84 1.66 -11.71
C SER A 1 -3.34 1.72 -11.74
N THR A 2 -4.00 0.56 -11.82
CA THR A 2 -5.47 0.42 -11.87
C THR A 2 -6.17 1.10 -10.69
N LEU A 3 -5.62 0.98 -9.47
CA LEU A 3 -6.16 1.67 -8.28
C LEU A 3 -6.17 3.20 -8.43
N HIS A 4 -5.09 3.77 -8.99
CA HIS A 4 -4.98 5.22 -9.19
C HIS A 4 -5.99 5.73 -10.21
N LEU A 5 -6.13 4.99 -11.31
CA LEU A 5 -7.07 5.29 -12.38
C LEU A 5 -8.52 5.21 -11.86
N ALA A 6 -8.86 4.13 -11.14
CA ALA A 6 -10.18 3.95 -10.55
C ALA A 6 -10.53 5.06 -9.55
N ALA A 7 -9.61 5.43 -8.65
CA ALA A 7 -9.80 6.52 -7.71
C ALA A 7 -9.95 7.87 -8.41
N LYS A 8 -9.17 8.14 -9.46
CA LYS A 8 -9.21 9.39 -10.23
C LYS A 8 -10.56 9.61 -10.92
N TRP A 9 -11.19 8.53 -11.40
CA TRP A 9 -12.48 8.59 -12.10
C TRP A 9 -13.69 8.26 -11.23
N GLY A 10 -13.49 7.98 -9.93
CA GLY A 10 -14.59 7.66 -9.01
C GLY A 10 -15.23 6.28 -9.24
N PHE A 11 -14.51 5.35 -9.86
CA PHE A 11 -14.98 3.99 -10.08
C PHE A 11 -14.84 3.14 -8.81
N ASN A 12 -15.76 3.32 -7.87
CA ASN A 12 -15.72 2.69 -6.55
C ASN A 12 -15.64 1.15 -6.62
N SER A 13 -16.37 0.50 -7.54
CA SER A 13 -16.33 -0.96 -7.71
C SER A 13 -14.96 -1.46 -8.17
N ILE A 14 -14.35 -0.78 -9.15
CA ILE A 14 -13.01 -1.10 -9.66
C ILE A 14 -11.96 -0.79 -8.61
N GLN A 15 -12.14 0.29 -7.84
CA GLN A 15 -11.25 0.65 -6.75
C GLN A 15 -11.24 -0.45 -5.69
N LEU A 16 -12.41 -0.94 -5.25
CA LEU A 16 -12.50 -2.04 -4.29
C LEU A 16 -11.86 -3.33 -4.81
N LEU A 17 -12.09 -3.69 -6.08
CA LEU A 17 -11.44 -4.85 -6.70
C LEU A 17 -9.91 -4.70 -6.77
N ALA A 18 -9.41 -3.50 -7.06
CA ALA A 18 -7.98 -3.22 -7.06
C ALA A 18 -7.39 -3.29 -5.66
N ILE A 19 -8.11 -2.82 -4.63
CA ILE A 19 -7.71 -2.97 -3.22
C ILE A 19 -7.64 -4.44 -2.85
N ASP A 20 -8.66 -5.24 -3.15
CA ASP A 20 -8.68 -6.66 -2.81
C ASP A 20 -7.49 -7.41 -3.44
N SER A 21 -7.25 -7.19 -4.74
CA SER A 21 -6.09 -7.77 -5.45
C SER A 21 -4.73 -7.37 -4.87
N LEU A 22 -4.59 -6.09 -4.47
CA LEU A 22 -3.36 -5.58 -3.86
C LEU A 22 -3.19 -6.05 -2.41
N THR A 23 -4.28 -6.38 -1.71
CA THR A 23 -4.21 -6.94 -0.35
C THR A 23 -3.47 -8.28 -0.34
N THR A 24 -3.62 -9.10 -1.38
CA THR A 24 -2.90 -10.37 -1.53
C THR A 24 -1.52 -10.21 -2.18
N THR A 25 -1.36 -9.28 -3.11
CA THR A 25 -0.18 -9.27 -4.00
C THR A 25 0.85 -8.19 -3.66
N ALA A 26 0.46 -7.08 -3.04
CA ALA A 26 1.35 -5.93 -2.85
C ALA A 26 2.39 -6.15 -1.75
N ILE A 27 3.58 -5.60 -1.98
CA ILE A 27 4.68 -5.55 -1.01
C ILE A 27 4.26 -4.65 0.17
N LEU A 28 4.75 -4.96 1.37
CA LEU A 28 4.39 -4.27 2.61
C LEU A 28 4.55 -2.74 2.52
N VAL A 29 5.66 -2.27 1.96
CA VAL A 29 5.93 -0.83 1.80
C VAL A 29 4.94 -0.17 0.85
N ASP A 30 4.61 -0.83 -0.27
CA ASP A 30 3.60 -0.31 -1.21
C ASP A 30 2.21 -0.28 -0.56
N LYS A 31 1.88 -1.23 0.32
CA LYS A 31 0.65 -1.18 1.13
C LYS A 31 0.62 0.03 2.06
N ILE A 32 1.74 0.42 2.66
CA ILE A 32 1.82 1.63 3.50
C ILE A 32 1.60 2.89 2.65
N VAL A 33 2.30 2.99 1.51
CA VAL A 33 2.22 4.17 0.64
C VAL A 33 0.82 4.32 0.05
N LEU A 34 0.26 3.23 -0.49
CA LEU A 34 -1.09 3.22 -1.08
C LEU A 34 -2.16 3.39 -0.01
N GLY A 35 -1.98 2.77 1.16
CA GLY A 35 -2.90 2.92 2.30
C GLY A 35 -2.98 4.36 2.78
N ARG A 36 -1.85 5.06 2.89
CA ARG A 36 -1.82 6.51 3.19
C ARG A 36 -2.44 7.34 2.08
N ARG A 37 -2.14 7.05 0.81
CA ARG A 37 -2.60 7.83 -0.34
C ARG A 37 -4.11 7.74 -0.58
N TYR A 38 -4.70 6.56 -0.38
CA TYR A 38 -6.11 6.30 -0.69
C TYR A 38 -6.98 6.09 0.56
N GLY A 39 -6.44 6.29 1.78
CA GLY A 39 -7.20 6.18 3.02
C GLY A 39 -7.59 4.75 3.42
N ILE A 40 -6.78 3.75 3.05
CA ILE A 40 -7.04 2.34 3.38
C ILE A 40 -6.39 2.03 4.73
N SER A 41 -7.09 2.37 5.81
CA SER A 41 -6.57 2.27 7.18
C SER A 41 -6.28 0.83 7.60
N ASP A 42 -7.01 -0.16 7.09
CA ASP A 42 -6.86 -1.58 7.47
C ASP A 42 -5.48 -2.15 7.13
N TRP A 43 -4.82 -1.61 6.10
CA TRP A 43 -3.49 -2.06 5.68
C TRP A 43 -2.39 -1.58 6.63
N LEU A 44 -2.59 -0.44 7.30
CA LEU A 44 -1.53 0.27 7.99
C LEU A 44 -0.97 -0.50 9.20
N PRO A 45 -1.78 -0.98 10.16
CA PRO A 45 -1.24 -1.64 11.36
C PRO A 45 -0.46 -2.91 11.03
N GLY A 46 -1.00 -3.74 10.13
CA GLY A 46 -0.35 -4.98 9.70
C GLY A 46 0.94 -4.72 8.93
N ALA A 47 0.93 -3.75 8.02
CA ALA A 47 2.11 -3.42 7.23
C ALA A 47 3.21 -2.78 8.08
N TYR A 48 2.90 -1.87 9.00
CA TYR A 48 3.89 -1.30 9.92
C TYR A 48 4.52 -2.36 10.81
N LYS A 49 3.69 -3.22 11.42
CA LYS A 49 4.21 -4.30 12.27
C LYS A 49 5.19 -5.17 11.48
N ALA A 50 4.80 -5.61 10.29
CA ALA A 50 5.63 -6.49 9.48
C ALA A 50 6.94 -5.84 9.01
N VAL A 51 6.92 -4.54 8.69
CA VAL A 51 8.14 -3.77 8.35
C VAL A 51 9.06 -3.62 9.56
N CYS A 52 8.52 -3.31 10.75
CA CYS A 52 9.31 -3.15 11.97
C CYS A 52 9.84 -4.46 12.54
N THR A 53 9.18 -5.60 12.29
CA THR A 53 9.62 -6.92 12.76
C THR A 53 10.53 -7.66 11.77
N ARG A 54 10.78 -7.10 10.59
CA ARG A 54 11.67 -7.70 9.59
C ARG A 54 13.11 -7.70 10.11
N ALA A 55 13.81 -8.82 9.94
CA ALA A 55 15.23 -8.93 10.31
C ALA A 55 16.12 -8.05 9.44
N ASP A 56 15.77 -7.91 8.15
CA ASP A 56 16.49 -7.06 7.21
C ASP A 56 16.06 -5.61 7.33
N SER A 57 17.04 -4.71 7.36
CA SER A 57 16.83 -3.27 7.27
C SER A 57 16.05 -2.90 6.01
N LEU A 58 15.39 -1.74 6.04
CA LEU A 58 14.74 -1.17 4.87
C LEU A 58 15.75 -0.99 3.73
N ALA A 59 15.36 -1.40 2.51
CA ALA A 59 16.12 -1.07 1.33
C ALA A 59 16.02 0.44 1.03
N VAL A 60 17.03 1.00 0.37
CA VAL A 60 17.05 2.44 0.00
C VAL A 60 15.81 2.82 -0.82
N GLU A 61 15.43 1.98 -1.78
CA GLU A 61 14.21 2.16 -2.60
C GLU A 61 12.91 2.15 -1.76
N GLU A 62 12.87 1.34 -0.70
CA GLU A 62 11.74 1.30 0.23
C GLU A 62 11.68 2.58 1.07
N GLY A 63 12.84 3.10 1.51
CA GLY A 63 12.95 4.36 2.26
C GLY A 63 12.47 5.55 1.43
N LEU A 64 12.91 5.61 0.17
CA LEU A 64 12.54 6.66 -0.77
C LEU A 64 11.03 6.68 -1.05
N LYS A 65 10.39 5.51 -1.12
CA LYS A 65 8.93 5.37 -1.24
C LYS A 65 8.19 5.85 0.02
N LEU A 66 8.79 5.71 1.21
CA LEU A 66 8.22 6.19 2.48
C LEU A 66 8.47 7.69 2.74
N GLY A 67 9.38 8.30 1.98
CA GLY A 67 9.75 9.71 2.12
C GLY A 67 10.85 9.98 3.14
N VAL A 68 11.73 9.00 3.39
CA VAL A 68 12.93 9.09 4.24
C VAL A 68 14.19 9.18 3.39
#